data_AF-A0A9X0JK66-F1
#
_entry.id   AF-A0A9X0JK66-F1
#
_cell.length_a   1.000
_cell.length_b   1.000
_cell.length_c   1.000
_cell.angle_alpha   90.00
_cell.angle_beta   90.00
_cell.angle_gamma   90.00
#
_symmetry.space_group_name_H-M   'P 1'
#
loop_
_entity.id
_entity.type
_entity.pdbx_description
1 polymer ?
#
loop_
_entity_poly.entity_id
_entity_poly.type
_entity_poly.pdbx_seq_one_letter_code
_entity_poly.pdbx_strand_id
1 'polypeptide(L)' 'MACMRIEHGFVCGSPFFRLPLADGTRVYMSWHSYLGPLFFRDKHERREIEDWYESPLICDALDWFCKRGNRA' A
#
# COMPACT_ATOMS: atom_id res chain seq x y z
N MET A 1 -11.73 2.16 5.05
CA MET A 1 -10.97 2.28 6.30
C MET A 1 -11.94 2.07 7.45
N ALA A 2 -11.66 1.12 8.36
CA ALA A 2 -12.46 0.92 9.57
C ALA A 2 -11.61 1.32 10.77
N CYS A 3 -12.11 2.22 11.61
CA CYS A 3 -11.42 2.67 12.82
C CYS A 3 -12.21 2.21 14.04
N MET A 4 -11.55 1.49 14.95
CA MET A 4 -12.10 1.08 16.23
C MET A 4 -11.65 2.06 17.31
N ARG A 5 -12.59 2.54 18.12
CA ARG A 5 -12.29 3.37 19.29
C ARG A 5 -11.89 2.48 20.46
N ILE A 6 -10.75 2.75 21.07
CA ILE A 6 -10.30 2.17 22.35
C ILE A 6 -10.41 3.21 23.46
N GLU A 7 -10.25 2.81 24.73
CA GLU A 7 -10.46 3.66 25.92
C GLU A 7 -9.72 5.01 25.85
N HIS A 8 -8.52 5.04 25.25
CA HIS A 8 -7.69 6.24 25.10
C HIS A 8 -7.15 6.47 23.68
N GLY A 9 -7.86 6.04 22.63
CA GLY A 9 -7.38 6.23 21.25
C GLY A 9 -8.25 5.64 20.15
N PHE A 10 -7.74 5.69 18.92
CA PHE A 10 -8.35 5.07 17.75
C PHE A 10 -7.33 4.16 17.07
N VAL A 11 -7.76 2.96 16.71
CA VAL A 11 -6.99 2.02 15.89
C VAL A 11 -7.65 1.97 14.52
N CYS A 12 -6.96 2.45 13.48
CA CYS A 12 -7.45 2.42 12.10
C CYS A 12 -6.74 1.32 11.32
N GLY A 13 -7.52 0.42 10.71
CA GLY A 13 -7.01 -0.58 9.77
C GLY A 13 -7.09 -0.08 8.34
N SER A 14 -5.96 -0.15 7.62
CA SER A 14 -5.89 0.07 6.18
C SER A 14 -5.91 -1.27 5.43
N PRO A 15 -6.56 -1.34 4.25
CA PRO A 15 -6.42 -2.49 3.37
C PRO A 15 -4.97 -2.70 2.98
N PHE A 16 -4.54 -3.96 3.00
CA PHE A 16 -3.16 -4.35 2.74
C PHE A 16 -3.09 -5.31 1.56
N PHE A 17 -2.18 -5.05 0.62
CA PHE A 17 -2.07 -5.77 -0.64
C PHE A 17 -0.63 -6.20 -0.89
N ARG A 18 -0.45 -7.37 -1.52
CA ARG A 18 0.85 -7.82 -2.02
C ARG A 18 0.89 -7.64 -3.53
N LEU A 19 1.73 -6.72 -4.01
CA LEU A 19 1.83 -6.35 -5.42
C LEU A 19 3.03 -7.05 -6.07
N PRO A 20 2.81 -7.81 -7.16
CA PRO A 20 3.91 -8.28 -8.00
C PRO A 20 4.46 -7.13 -8.83
N LEU A 21 5.79 -7.04 -8.93
CA LEU A 21 6.51 -6.13 -9.81
C LEU A 21 6.85 -6.84 -11.14
N ALA A 22 7.17 -6.07 -12.17
CA ALA A 22 7.47 -6.59 -13.51
C ALA A 22 8.74 -7.47 -13.54
N ASP A 23 9.67 -7.26 -12.61
CA ASP A 23 10.88 -8.06 -12.43
C ASP A 23 10.63 -9.39 -11.69
N GLY A 24 9.38 -9.68 -11.31
CA GLY A 24 8.99 -10.88 -10.57
C GLY A 24 9.15 -10.76 -9.05
N THR A 25 9.72 -9.66 -8.56
CA THR A 25 9.76 -9.36 -7.12
C THR A 25 8.38 -8.92 -6.63
N ARG A 26 8.26 -8.70 -5.32
CA ARG A 26 6.99 -8.32 -4.69
C ARG A 26 7.22 -7.24 -3.66
N VAL A 27 6.29 -6.30 -3.62
CA VAL A 27 6.18 -5.27 -2.57
C VAL A 27 4.85 -5.41 -1.86
N TYR A 28 4.81 -4.91 -0.63
CA TYR A 28 3.60 -4.85 0.16
C TYR A 28 3.09 -3.41 0.17
N MET A 29 1.80 -3.21 -0.02
CA MET A 29 1.17 -1.89 -0.08
C MET A 29 0.06 -1.77 0.94
N SER A 30 0.14 -0.75 1.78
CA SER A 30 -0.93 -0.32 2.67
C SER A 30 -1.65 0.86 2.02
N TRP A 31 -2.97 0.75 1.85
CA TRP A 31 -3.76 1.81 1.19
C TRP A 31 -4.48 2.67 2.22
N HIS A 32 -3.98 3.88 2.45
CA HIS A 32 -4.59 4.84 3.37
C HIS A 32 -5.49 5.81 2.60
N SER A 33 -6.70 6.02 3.09
CA SER A 33 -7.62 7.00 2.48
C SER A 33 -7.13 8.46 2.58
N TYR A 34 -6.25 8.76 3.54
CA TYR A 34 -5.71 10.11 3.75
C TYR A 34 -4.31 10.31 3.13
N LEU A 35 -3.40 9.35 3.36
CA LEU A 35 -2.00 9.44 2.92
C LEU A 35 -1.76 8.83 1.53
N GLY A 36 -2.71 8.05 1.01
CA GLY A 36 -2.52 7.28 -0.21
C GLY A 36 -1.75 5.97 0.04
N PRO A 37 -1.05 5.45 -0.98
CA PRO A 37 -0.32 4.19 -0.88
C PRO A 37 1.00 4.36 -0.11
N LEU A 38 1.24 3.48 0.85
CA LEU A 38 2.54 3.27 1.48
C LEU A 38 3.09 1.90 1.08
N PHE A 39 4.39 1.82 0.83
CA PHE A 39 5.04 0.59 0.35
C PHE A 39 6.08 0.06 1.33
N PHE A 40 6.11 -1.27 1.47
CA PHE A 40 6.97 -1.96 2.41
C PHE A 40 7.62 -3.19 1.76
N ARG A 41 8.83 -3.53 2.24
CA ARG A 41 9.54 -4.76 1.83
C ARG A 41 9.03 -6.00 2.55
N ASP A 42 8.30 -5.84 3.63
CA ASP A 42 7.80 -6.93 4.48
C ASP A 42 6.31 -6.78 4.81
N LYS A 43 5.71 -7.91 5.23
CA LYS A 43 4.27 -8.00 5.52
C LYS A 43 3.83 -7.30 6.82
N HIS A 44 4.79 -6.88 7.66
CA HIS A 44 4.54 -6.30 8.98
C HIS A 44 4.73 -4.78 8.99
N GLU A 45 4.86 -4.15 7.81
CA GLU A 45 4.97 -2.69 7.67
C GLU A 45 6.17 -2.10 8.43
N ARG A 46 7.27 -2.86 8.58
CA ARG A 46 8.45 -2.41 9.35
C ARG A 46 9.53 -1.78 8.48
N ARG A 47 9.58 -2.14 7.20
CA ARG A 47 10.61 -1.69 6.25
C ARG A 47 9.95 -0.90 5.14
N GLU A 48 9.60 0.34 5.44
CA GLU A 48 9.04 1.28 4.50
C GLU A 48 10.01 1.59 3.36
N ILE A 49 9.47 1.84 2.17
CA ILE A 49 10.17 2.33 0.99
C ILE A 49 9.66 3.76 0.78
N GLU A 50 10.26 4.74 1.46
CA GLU A 50 9.79 6.13 1.43
C GLU A 50 9.90 6.76 0.03
N ASP A 51 10.97 6.38 -0.68
CA ASP A 51 11.34 6.79 -2.04
C ASP A 51 10.71 5.92 -3.14
N TRP A 52 9.60 5.23 -2.84
CA TRP A 52 8.95 4.31 -3.78
C TRP A 52 8.58 4.98 -5.11
N TYR A 53 8.27 6.28 -5.09
CA TYR A 53 7.91 7.07 -6.27
C TYR A 53 9.07 7.25 -7.26
N GLU A 54 10.30 7.02 -6.83
CA GLU A 54 11.48 7.01 -7.70
C GLU A 54 11.63 5.69 -8.45
N SER A 55 10.96 4.62 -8.01
CA SER A 55 11.03 3.30 -8.64
C SER A 55 9.96 3.15 -9.74
N PRO A 56 10.34 3.09 -11.02
CA PRO A 56 9.38 2.92 -12.11
C PRO A 56 8.55 1.63 -11.95
N LEU A 57 9.17 0.56 -11.43
CA LEU A 57 8.52 -0.73 -11.22
C LEU A 57 7.36 -0.63 -10.22
N ILE A 58 7.55 0.11 -9.12
CA ILE A 58 6.50 0.29 -8.11
C ILE A 58 5.42 1.21 -8.65
N CYS A 59 5.79 2.29 -9.33
CA CYS A 59 4.85 3.22 -9.97
C CYS A 59 3.96 2.52 -11.00
N ASP A 60 4.53 1.67 -11.85
CA ASP A 60 3.77 0.90 -12.85
C ASP A 60 2.81 -0.11 -12.19
N ALA A 61 3.26 -0.80 -11.14
CA ALA A 61 2.43 -1.73 -10.39
C ALA A 61 1.26 -1.01 -9.68
N LEU A 62 1.52 0.20 -9.15
CA LEU A 62 0.51 1.07 -8.55
C LEU A 62 -0.51 1.56 -9.58
N ASP A 63 -0.05 2.07 -10.72
CA ASP A 63 -0.91 2.54 -11.80
C ASP A 63 -1.81 1.41 -12.32
N TRP A 64 -1.26 0.23 -12.53
CA TRP A 64 -2.05 -0.96 -12.87
C TRP A 64 -3.09 -1.31 -11.79
N PHE A 65 -2.72 -1.23 -10.51
CA PHE A 65 -3.64 -1.49 -9.39
C PHE A 65 -4.80 -0.48 -9.38
N CYS A 66 -4.51 0.81 -9.51
CA CYS A 66 -5.50 1.88 -9.58
C CYS A 66 -6.42 1.71 -10.80
N LYS A 67 -5.87 1.40 -11.97
CA LYS A 67 -6.64 1.13 -13.20
C LYS A 67 -7.54 -0.09 -13.07
N ARG A 68 -7.17 -1.11 -12.28
CA ARG A 68 -8.04 -2.26 -11.99
C ARG A 68 -9.33 -1.85 -11.27
N GLY A 69 -9.26 -0.86 -10.37
CA GLY A 69 -10.42 -0.30 -9.69
C GLY A 69 -11.34 0.54 -10.59
N ASN A 70 -10.81 1.06 -11.70
CA ASN A 70 -11.56 1.85 -12.70
C ASN A 70 -12.29 1.00 -13.75
N ARG A 71 -12.30 -0.33 -13.62
CA ARG A 71 -13.22 -1.19 -14.37
C ARG A 71 -14.55 -1.27 -13.62
N ALA A 72 -15.32 -0.18 -13.66
CA ALA A 72 -16.71 -0.10 -13.23
C ALA A 72 -17.57 0.35 -14.42
#